data_AF-A0A7X5QHQ6-F1
#
_entry.id   AF-A0A7X5QHQ6-F1
#
_cell.length_a   1.000
_cell.length_b   1.000
_cell.length_c   1.000
_cell.angle_alpha   90.00
_cell.angle_beta   90.00
_cell.angle_gamma   90.00
#
_symmetry.space_group_name_H-M   'P 1'
#
loop_
_entity.id
_entity.type
_entity.pdbx_description
1 polymer ?
#
loop_
_entity_poly.entity_id
_entity_poly.type
_entity_poly.pdbx_seq_one_letter_code
_entity_poly.pdbx_strand_id
1 'polypeptide(L)'
;MNTNTYFFLNSENIKYYDDPQINKGDTPQLISKDWPNLPVEFQRHIDDVINLNGYLYFFKGSQYLKFDIAKAQVSEGPKHIIEGWPGLRGTEFENGIDAATEFVDTKRDVVCFFKGRDCIDYTVSSHTISRKTISDRWETIEKYAGFNANLDTVFLWKSIAGSLIYFFKDNHYIRYNTKSNTIDIGPVSIQTYWYGVTFNKVQAMVSVDSDLLGSQNCGGKCGTSNTGKYCFQLPQNTKFRLTAYTNTDIHQQTVKVYIDDLLVDTLTGKGIDNLMATKTHASGTGKVCIEITGNDKPCKLRYFDNTLEGKPGTVIIGAENGAANKYKDSVIILNW
;
A
#
# COMPACT_ATOMS: atom_id res chain seq x y z
N MET A 1 -2.00 -5.74 -15.16
CA MET A 1 -1.86 -5.43 -13.72
C MET A 1 -1.45 -3.98 -13.66
N ASN A 2 -2.04 -3.18 -12.76
CA ASN A 2 -1.68 -1.77 -12.61
C ASN A 2 -0.44 -1.67 -11.71
N THR A 3 0.71 -2.16 -12.20
CA THR A 3 1.96 -2.20 -11.43
C THR A 3 2.89 -1.10 -11.86
N ASN A 4 3.62 -0.56 -10.89
CA ASN A 4 4.76 0.31 -11.14
C ASN A 4 6.00 -0.35 -10.57
N THR A 5 7.08 -0.32 -11.35
CA THR A 5 8.40 -0.79 -10.93
C THR A 5 9.25 0.40 -10.51
N TYR A 6 9.86 0.32 -9.34
CA TYR A 6 10.72 1.37 -8.81
C TYR A 6 12.18 0.91 -8.91
N PHE A 7 12.99 1.71 -9.59
CA PHE A 7 14.44 1.52 -9.73
C PHE A 7 15.12 2.46 -8.74
N PHE A 8 15.99 1.95 -7.87
CA PHE A 8 16.69 2.76 -6.88
C PHE A 8 18.18 2.89 -7.22
N LEU A 9 18.71 4.11 -7.08
CA LEU A 9 20.13 4.42 -7.19
C LEU A 9 20.48 5.60 -6.28
N ASN A 10 21.43 5.38 -5.38
CA ASN A 10 21.86 6.33 -4.35
C ASN A 10 20.66 6.84 -3.54
N SER A 11 20.36 8.13 -3.60
CA SER A 11 19.23 8.78 -2.93
C SER A 11 18.02 9.01 -3.85
N GLU A 12 18.07 8.47 -5.07
CA GLU A 12 17.06 8.69 -6.10
C GLU A 12 16.39 7.39 -6.51
N ASN A 13 15.18 7.52 -7.04
CA ASN A 13 14.51 6.46 -7.74
C ASN A 13 13.87 6.95 -9.04
N ILE A 14 13.65 6.00 -9.95
CA ILE A 14 12.81 6.16 -11.13
C ILE A 14 11.59 5.27 -10.94
N LYS A 15 10.40 5.85 -11.07
CA LYS A 15 9.15 5.11 -11.20
C LYS A 15 8.97 4.72 -12.66
N TYR A 16 8.74 3.44 -12.91
CA TYR A 16 8.53 2.87 -14.24
C TYR A 16 7.11 2.31 -14.32
N TYR A 17 6.34 2.79 -15.29
CA TYR A 17 4.98 2.30 -15.52
C TYR A 17 5.03 1.00 -16.29
N ASP A 18 4.60 -0.11 -15.68
CA ASP A 18 4.55 -1.42 -16.37
C ASP A 18 3.34 -1.53 -17.32
N ASP A 19 2.51 -0.49 -17.40
CA ASP A 19 1.40 -0.40 -18.35
C ASP A 19 1.93 -0.55 -19.78
N PRO A 20 1.48 -1.54 -20.58
CA PRO A 20 1.92 -1.74 -21.95
C PRO A 20 1.74 -0.51 -22.87
N GLN A 21 0.83 0.41 -22.52
CA GLN A 21 0.59 1.64 -23.28
C GLN A 21 1.59 2.75 -22.95
N ILE A 22 2.14 2.75 -21.73
CA ILE A 22 3.11 3.76 -21.27
C ILE A 22 4.53 3.19 -21.37
N ASN A 23 4.77 2.07 -20.67
CA ASN A 23 6.01 1.29 -20.65
C ASN A 23 7.27 2.16 -20.64
N LYS A 24 7.34 3.06 -19.66
CA LYS A 24 8.36 4.12 -19.60
C LYS A 24 8.66 4.54 -18.16
N GLY A 25 9.92 4.89 -17.90
CA GLY A 25 10.39 5.52 -16.68
C GLY A 25 10.17 7.03 -16.64
N ASP A 26 9.83 7.53 -15.45
CA ASP A 26 9.82 8.95 -15.12
C ASP A 26 11.25 9.51 -14.97
N THR A 27 11.35 10.83 -14.83
CA THR A 27 12.61 11.48 -14.46
C THR A 27 13.04 11.04 -13.06
N PRO A 28 14.35 10.81 -12.82
CA PRO A 28 14.87 10.54 -11.48
C PRO A 28 14.39 11.57 -10.47
N GLN A 29 14.01 11.09 -9.29
CA GLN A 29 13.64 11.95 -8.18
C GLN A 29 14.08 11.36 -6.85
N LEU A 30 14.11 12.19 -5.80
CA LEU A 30 14.48 11.73 -4.47
C LEU A 30 13.56 10.60 -4.00
N ILE A 31 14.12 9.58 -3.36
CA ILE A 31 13.37 8.48 -2.76
C ILE A 31 12.30 9.00 -1.81
N SER A 32 12.59 10.07 -1.07
CA SER A 32 11.66 10.70 -0.15
C SER A 32 10.38 11.27 -0.79
N LYS A 33 10.35 11.47 -2.12
CA LYS A 33 9.14 11.93 -2.83
C LYS A 33 8.15 10.80 -3.08
N ASP A 34 8.63 9.65 -3.54
CA ASP A 34 7.77 8.48 -3.77
C ASP A 34 7.56 7.65 -2.49
N TRP A 35 8.51 7.72 -1.56
CA TRP A 35 8.54 6.93 -0.34
C TRP A 35 8.74 7.82 0.91
N PRO A 36 7.83 8.78 1.16
CA PRO A 36 8.00 9.77 2.24
C PRO A 36 7.99 9.15 3.64
N ASN A 37 7.37 7.97 3.78
CA ASN A 37 7.25 7.26 5.06
C ASN A 37 8.42 6.29 5.33
N LEU A 38 9.43 6.21 4.45
CA LEU A 38 10.70 5.57 4.78
C LEU A 38 11.50 6.48 5.71
N PRO A 39 12.21 5.93 6.72
CA PRO A 39 13.09 6.73 7.56
C PRO A 39 14.30 7.22 6.75
N VAL A 40 14.90 8.34 7.15
CA VAL A 40 15.94 9.06 6.38
C VAL A 40 17.11 8.15 5.99
N GLU A 41 17.47 7.20 6.85
CA GLU A 41 18.54 6.23 6.59
C GLU A 41 18.20 5.22 5.49
N PHE A 42 16.92 4.92 5.22
CA PHE A 42 16.46 4.08 4.10
C PHE A 42 16.05 4.87 2.86
N GLN A 43 16.17 6.19 2.87
CA GLN A 43 15.95 7.04 1.69
C GLN A 43 17.21 7.21 0.83
N ARG A 44 18.26 6.40 1.08
CA ARG A 44 19.50 6.41 0.31
C ARG A 44 20.28 5.11 0.49
N HIS A 45 21.02 4.72 -0.54
CA HIS A 45 21.92 3.55 -0.53
C HIS A 45 21.20 2.30 0.00
N ILE A 46 20.04 2.00 -0.58
CA ILE A 46 19.33 0.74 -0.38
C ILE A 46 20.15 -0.34 -1.09
N ASP A 47 20.37 -1.46 -0.42
CA ASP A 47 21.13 -2.59 -0.97
C ASP A 47 20.25 -3.46 -1.86
N ASP A 48 19.04 -3.82 -1.43
CA ASP A 48 17.98 -4.31 -2.31
C ASP A 48 16.59 -4.16 -1.65
N VAL A 49 15.52 -4.46 -2.39
CA VAL A 49 14.14 -4.52 -1.89
C VAL A 49 13.35 -5.67 -2.51
N ILE A 50 12.59 -6.38 -1.68
CA ILE A 50 11.68 -7.45 -2.13
C ILE A 50 10.23 -7.13 -1.74
N ASN A 51 9.26 -7.55 -2.55
CA ASN A 51 7.83 -7.54 -2.30
C ASN A 51 7.33 -8.94 -1.94
N LEU A 52 7.11 -9.15 -0.65
CA LEU A 52 6.70 -10.43 -0.08
C LEU A 52 5.44 -10.29 0.77
N ASN A 53 4.38 -11.00 0.37
CA ASN A 53 3.13 -11.15 1.12
C ASN A 53 2.48 -9.83 1.57
N GLY A 54 2.47 -8.82 0.69
CA GLY A 54 1.85 -7.51 0.96
C GLY A 54 2.75 -6.52 1.70
N TYR A 55 4.02 -6.89 1.91
CA TYR A 55 5.02 -6.03 2.52
C TYR A 55 6.23 -5.88 1.61
N LEU A 56 6.86 -4.71 1.65
CA LEU A 56 8.20 -4.53 1.10
C LEU A 56 9.22 -4.73 2.21
N TYR A 57 10.30 -5.45 1.93
CA TYR A 57 11.44 -5.58 2.82
C TYR A 57 12.62 -4.90 2.16
N PHE A 58 13.02 -3.74 2.70
CA PHE A 58 14.20 -3.02 2.27
C PHE A 58 15.41 -3.50 3.07
N PHE A 59 16.54 -3.71 2.40
CA PHE A 59 17.79 -4.13 3.02
C PHE A 59 18.85 -3.04 2.87
N LYS A 60 19.68 -2.88 3.91
CA LYS A 60 20.79 -1.93 3.92
C LYS A 60 21.83 -2.30 4.98
N GLY A 61 23.06 -2.60 4.56
CA GLY A 61 24.09 -3.15 5.43
C GLY A 61 23.54 -4.34 6.22
N SER A 62 23.85 -4.42 7.51
CA SER A 62 23.32 -5.48 8.38
C SER A 62 21.85 -5.30 8.78
N GLN A 63 21.11 -4.35 8.20
CA GLN A 63 19.76 -3.98 8.61
C GLN A 63 18.70 -4.27 7.56
N TYR A 64 17.46 -4.45 8.01
CA TYR A 64 16.27 -4.46 7.18
C TYR A 64 15.15 -3.61 7.77
N LEU A 65 14.20 -3.24 6.92
CA LEU A 65 12.99 -2.50 7.23
C LEU A 65 11.80 -3.17 6.53
N LYS A 66 10.68 -3.35 7.23
CA LYS A 66 9.43 -3.91 6.69
C LYS A 66 8.37 -2.82 6.53
N PHE A 67 7.95 -2.60 5.30
CA PHE A 67 6.98 -1.60 4.90
C PHE A 67 5.64 -2.24 4.51
N ASP A 68 4.56 -1.81 5.12
CA ASP A 68 3.18 -2.25 4.81
C ASP A 68 2.71 -1.51 3.56
N ILE A 69 2.50 -2.25 2.46
CA ILE A 69 2.11 -1.67 1.17
C ILE A 69 0.73 -1.02 1.30
N ALA A 70 -0.23 -1.71 1.92
CA ALA A 70 -1.61 -1.24 2.00
C ALA A 70 -1.75 0.05 2.79
N LYS A 71 -0.96 0.20 3.86
CA LYS A 71 -0.93 1.42 4.70
C LYS A 71 0.10 2.44 4.22
N ALA A 72 0.91 2.10 3.22
CA ALA A 72 2.05 2.88 2.76
C ALA A 72 2.93 3.41 3.92
N GLN A 73 3.24 2.58 4.91
CA GLN A 73 4.03 2.98 6.07
C GLN A 73 4.93 1.87 6.58
N VAL A 74 5.99 2.24 7.31
CA VAL A 74 6.83 1.28 8.02
C VAL A 74 6.01 0.57 9.10
N SER A 75 6.08 -0.75 9.10
CA SER A 75 5.44 -1.61 10.10
C SER A 75 6.44 -2.18 11.11
N GLU A 76 7.70 -2.34 10.71
CA GLU A 76 8.76 -2.87 11.56
C GLU A 76 10.14 -2.43 11.04
N GLY A 77 11.08 -2.21 11.97
CA GLY A 77 12.46 -1.84 11.66
C GLY A 77 12.72 -0.33 11.71
N PRO A 78 13.98 0.11 11.48
CA PRO A 78 15.13 -0.73 11.13
C PRO A 78 15.54 -1.73 12.24
N LYS A 79 15.86 -2.96 11.84
CA LYS A 79 16.36 -4.04 12.73
C LYS A 79 17.50 -4.79 12.06
N HIS A 80 18.27 -5.57 12.81
CA HIS A 80 19.26 -6.45 12.18
C HIS A 80 18.58 -7.50 11.30
N ILE A 81 19.19 -7.83 10.15
CA ILE A 81 18.65 -8.82 9.20
C ILE A 81 18.25 -10.11 9.92
N ILE A 82 19.09 -10.61 10.83
CA ILE A 82 18.87 -11.86 11.57
C ILE A 82 17.69 -11.84 12.54
N GLU A 83 17.09 -10.68 12.81
CA GLU A 83 15.88 -10.59 13.64
C GLU A 83 14.63 -10.96 12.84
N GLY A 84 14.56 -10.55 11.56
CA GLY A 84 13.46 -10.91 10.65
C GLY A 84 13.75 -12.14 9.80
N TRP A 85 15.02 -12.45 9.61
CA TRP A 85 15.52 -13.52 8.74
C TRP A 85 16.50 -14.42 9.51
N PRO A 86 16.05 -15.08 10.61
CA PRO A 86 16.94 -15.77 11.54
C PRO A 86 17.73 -16.93 10.92
N GLY A 87 17.26 -17.51 9.82
CA GLY A 87 18.01 -18.53 9.07
C GLY A 87 19.31 -18.02 8.44
N LEU A 88 19.50 -16.69 8.33
CA LEU A 88 20.73 -16.08 7.83
C LEU A 88 21.81 -15.90 8.90
N ARG A 89 21.52 -16.22 10.17
CA ARG A 89 22.48 -16.07 11.28
C ARG A 89 23.74 -16.91 11.04
N GLY A 90 24.90 -16.29 11.23
CA GLY A 90 26.19 -16.95 11.02
C GLY A 90 26.56 -17.15 9.55
N THR A 91 25.79 -16.57 8.63
CA THR A 91 26.14 -16.47 7.20
C THR A 91 26.59 -15.05 6.87
N GLU A 92 27.30 -14.88 5.77
CA GLU A 92 27.74 -13.57 5.28
C GLU A 92 26.58 -12.60 4.97
N PHE A 93 25.36 -13.12 4.80
CA PHE A 93 24.15 -12.35 4.49
C PHE A 93 23.63 -11.56 5.69
N GLU A 94 24.05 -11.90 6.93
CA GLU A 94 23.65 -11.14 8.12
C GLU A 94 24.20 -9.71 8.13
N ASN A 95 25.26 -9.46 7.35
CA ASN A 95 25.97 -8.18 7.29
C ASN A 95 25.66 -7.37 6.02
N GLY A 96 24.74 -7.84 5.18
CA GLY A 96 24.30 -7.17 3.97
C GLY A 96 24.08 -8.13 2.82
N ILE A 97 23.23 -7.71 1.90
CA ILE A 97 22.75 -8.50 0.77
C ILE A 97 23.16 -7.74 -0.49
N ASP A 98 23.68 -8.43 -1.51
CA ASP A 98 24.05 -7.76 -2.76
C ASP A 98 22.83 -7.67 -3.68
N ALA A 99 21.99 -8.70 -3.67
CA ALA A 99 20.70 -8.70 -4.33
C ALA A 99 19.72 -9.67 -3.68
N ALA A 100 18.41 -9.48 -3.88
CA ALA A 100 17.38 -10.40 -3.43
C ALA A 100 16.19 -10.43 -4.38
N THR A 101 15.56 -11.59 -4.53
CA THR A 101 14.36 -11.72 -5.35
C THR A 101 13.40 -12.74 -4.75
N GLU A 102 12.09 -12.52 -4.84
CA GLU A 102 11.17 -13.60 -4.50
C GLU A 102 11.24 -14.67 -5.57
N PHE A 103 11.17 -15.94 -5.17
CA PHE A 103 11.14 -17.03 -6.12
C PHE A 103 9.70 -17.44 -6.44
N VAL A 104 9.47 -17.78 -7.71
CA VAL A 104 8.15 -18.13 -8.25
C VAL A 104 7.89 -19.60 -7.98
N ASP A 105 7.64 -19.96 -6.72
CA ASP A 105 7.00 -21.22 -6.39
C ASP A 105 5.48 -21.02 -6.19
N THR A 106 4.73 -22.12 -6.10
CA THR A 106 3.26 -22.07 -5.92
C THR A 106 2.84 -21.51 -4.56
N LYS A 107 3.77 -21.39 -3.61
CA LYS A 107 3.50 -20.95 -2.22
C LYS A 107 3.95 -19.52 -1.94
N ARG A 108 4.76 -18.91 -2.82
CA ARG A 108 5.46 -17.63 -2.61
C ARG A 108 6.19 -17.61 -1.27
N ASP A 109 6.81 -18.74 -0.94
CA ASP A 109 7.41 -18.98 0.38
C ASP A 109 8.94 -19.00 0.32
N VAL A 110 9.53 -18.70 -0.85
CA VAL A 110 10.98 -18.69 -1.04
C VAL A 110 11.46 -17.32 -1.50
N VAL A 111 12.52 -16.84 -0.85
CA VAL A 111 13.29 -15.67 -1.27
C VAL A 111 14.70 -16.14 -1.59
N CYS A 112 15.22 -15.75 -2.74
CA CYS A 112 16.61 -16.01 -3.08
C CYS A 112 17.46 -14.79 -2.75
N PHE A 113 18.40 -14.94 -1.82
CA PHE A 113 19.39 -13.92 -1.48
C PHE A 113 20.70 -14.18 -2.22
N PHE A 114 21.37 -13.12 -2.67
CA PHE A 114 22.63 -13.18 -3.41
C PHE A 114 23.72 -12.39 -2.68
N LYS A 115 24.90 -12.98 -2.54
CA LYS A 115 26.08 -12.31 -2.00
C LYS A 115 27.36 -12.90 -2.56
N GLY A 116 28.21 -12.07 -3.13
CA GLY A 116 29.39 -12.54 -3.83
C GLY A 116 28.99 -13.52 -4.93
N ARG A 117 29.56 -14.73 -4.89
CA ARG A 117 29.27 -15.83 -5.83
C ARG A 117 28.15 -16.77 -5.39
N ASP A 118 27.66 -16.60 -4.16
CA ASP A 118 26.73 -17.52 -3.53
C ASP A 118 25.31 -16.96 -3.58
N CYS A 119 24.35 -17.87 -3.60
CA CYS A 119 22.96 -17.57 -3.37
C CYS A 119 22.32 -18.55 -2.38
N ILE A 120 21.33 -18.07 -1.63
CA ILE A 120 20.59 -18.86 -0.67
C ILE A 120 19.11 -18.81 -1.04
N ASP A 121 18.52 -19.98 -1.31
CA ASP A 121 17.07 -20.15 -1.29
C ASP A 121 16.63 -20.20 0.19
N TYR A 122 15.98 -19.13 0.66
CA TYR A 122 15.45 -18.99 2.02
C TYR A 122 13.96 -19.31 2.05
N THR A 123 13.57 -20.33 2.81
CA THR A 123 12.15 -20.66 3.04
C THR A 123 11.60 -19.81 4.18
N VAL A 124 10.63 -18.95 3.88
CA VAL A 124 10.12 -17.93 4.81
C VAL A 124 9.41 -18.58 5.99
N SER A 125 8.53 -19.56 5.76
CA SER A 125 7.74 -20.22 6.79
C SER A 125 8.56 -20.99 7.83
N SER A 126 9.64 -21.66 7.41
CA SER A 126 10.50 -22.48 8.27
C SER A 126 11.82 -21.79 8.67
N HIS A 127 12.15 -20.67 8.03
CA HIS A 127 13.44 -19.99 8.14
C HIS A 127 14.64 -20.90 7.81
N THR A 128 14.45 -21.89 6.94
CA THR A 128 15.52 -22.79 6.48
C THR A 128 16.22 -22.22 5.25
N ILE A 129 17.51 -22.50 5.15
CA ILE A 129 18.34 -22.05 4.03
C ILE A 129 18.85 -23.22 3.19
N SER A 130 18.92 -23.03 1.88
CA SER A 130 19.62 -23.92 0.95
C SER A 130 20.63 -23.10 0.14
N ARG A 131 21.91 -23.31 0.42
CA ARG A 131 23.02 -22.59 -0.22
C ARG A 131 23.45 -23.27 -1.51
N LYS A 132 23.67 -22.47 -2.56
CA LYS A 132 24.26 -22.86 -3.84
C LYS A 132 25.17 -21.73 -4.34
N THR A 133 26.03 -22.02 -5.31
CA THR A 133 26.61 -20.93 -6.10
C THR A 133 25.56 -20.40 -7.08
N ILE A 134 25.72 -19.15 -7.52
CA ILE A 134 24.84 -18.56 -8.54
C ILE A 134 24.84 -19.42 -9.81
N SER A 135 26.00 -19.94 -10.21
CA SER A 135 26.15 -20.81 -11.38
C SER A 135 25.43 -22.15 -11.25
N ASP A 136 25.47 -22.77 -10.07
CA ASP A 136 24.78 -24.04 -9.84
C ASP A 136 23.26 -23.87 -9.77
N ARG A 137 22.79 -22.72 -9.27
CA ARG A 137 21.36 -22.44 -9.13
C ARG A 137 20.68 -22.07 -10.45
N TRP A 138 21.39 -21.34 -11.29
CA TRP A 138 20.90 -20.76 -12.53
C TRP A 138 21.75 -21.26 -13.70
N GLU A 139 21.44 -22.46 -14.18
CA GLU A 139 22.19 -23.11 -15.26
C GLU A 139 22.43 -22.16 -16.43
N THR A 140 23.60 -22.25 -17.06
CA THR A 140 24.06 -21.43 -18.18
C THR A 140 24.39 -19.96 -17.88
N ILE A 141 24.17 -19.46 -16.66
CA ILE A 141 24.55 -18.08 -16.29
C ILE A 141 26.06 -17.84 -16.40
N GLU A 142 26.88 -18.89 -16.28
CA GLU A 142 28.34 -18.85 -16.44
C GLU A 142 28.80 -18.39 -17.83
N LYS A 143 27.94 -18.52 -18.86
CA LYS A 143 28.23 -18.03 -20.21
C LYS A 143 28.28 -16.50 -20.28
N TYR A 144 27.70 -15.82 -19.28
CA TYR A 144 27.55 -14.38 -19.20
C TYR A 144 28.55 -13.82 -18.18
N ALA A 145 29.73 -13.46 -18.66
CA ALA A 145 30.79 -12.92 -17.82
C ALA A 145 30.30 -11.73 -16.98
N GLY A 146 30.59 -11.76 -15.67
CA GLY A 146 30.17 -10.72 -14.72
C GLY A 146 28.84 -10.96 -14.02
N PHE A 147 28.01 -11.91 -14.47
CA PHE A 147 26.70 -12.22 -13.84
C PHE A 147 26.72 -13.39 -12.86
N ASN A 148 27.90 -13.97 -12.59
CA ASN A 148 28.07 -15.07 -11.65
C ASN A 148 28.52 -14.62 -10.24
N ALA A 149 28.68 -13.31 -10.02
CA ALA A 149 29.11 -12.76 -8.74
C ALA A 149 28.72 -11.28 -8.57
N ASN A 150 28.53 -10.84 -7.32
CA ASN A 150 28.37 -9.43 -6.93
C ASN A 150 27.32 -8.71 -7.79
N LEU A 151 26.15 -9.34 -7.97
CA LEU A 151 25.04 -8.76 -8.71
C LEU A 151 24.58 -7.47 -8.03
N ASP A 152 24.13 -6.50 -8.81
CA ASP A 152 23.70 -5.22 -8.24
C ASP A 152 22.23 -5.25 -7.80
N THR A 153 21.37 -6.04 -8.47
CA THR A 153 20.01 -6.39 -8.02
C THR A 153 19.49 -7.56 -8.88
N VAL A 154 18.52 -8.33 -8.36
CA VAL A 154 17.84 -9.39 -9.08
C VAL A 154 16.34 -9.19 -8.96
N PHE A 155 15.68 -8.95 -10.08
CA PHE A 155 14.31 -8.48 -10.10
C PHE A 155 13.36 -9.49 -10.74
N LEU A 156 12.31 -9.86 -10.00
CA LEU A 156 11.21 -10.66 -10.49
C LEU A 156 10.14 -9.77 -11.10
N TRP A 157 10.02 -9.81 -12.43
CA TRP A 157 8.92 -9.18 -13.15
C TRP A 157 7.77 -10.17 -13.37
N LYS A 158 6.59 -9.82 -12.89
CA LYS A 158 5.36 -10.63 -13.06
C LYS A 158 4.53 -10.05 -14.19
N SER A 159 4.36 -10.84 -15.25
CA SER A 159 3.51 -10.50 -16.40
C SER A 159 2.40 -11.54 -16.58
N ILE A 160 1.34 -11.15 -17.30
CA ILE A 160 0.33 -12.10 -17.81
C ILE A 160 0.97 -13.23 -18.64
N ALA A 161 2.11 -12.96 -19.28
CA ALA A 161 2.82 -13.92 -20.12
C ALA A 161 3.71 -14.88 -19.30
N GLY A 162 3.85 -14.68 -17.99
CA GLY A 162 4.72 -15.46 -17.11
C GLY A 162 5.58 -14.57 -16.23
N SER A 163 6.43 -15.22 -15.42
CA SER A 163 7.40 -14.55 -14.58
C SER A 163 8.77 -14.53 -15.26
N LEU A 164 9.43 -13.38 -15.23
CA LEU A 164 10.75 -13.16 -15.83
C LEU A 164 11.66 -12.64 -14.72
N ILE A 165 12.88 -13.17 -14.63
CA ILE A 165 13.86 -12.77 -13.63
C ILE A 165 14.99 -12.04 -14.34
N TYR A 166 15.28 -10.83 -13.89
CA TYR A 166 16.29 -9.97 -14.48
C TYR A 166 17.46 -9.88 -13.51
N PHE A 167 18.65 -10.25 -13.97
CA PHE A 167 19.89 -10.10 -13.20
C PHE A 167 20.58 -8.85 -13.71
N PHE A 168 20.80 -7.87 -12.84
CA PHE A 168 21.45 -6.61 -13.20
C PHE A 168 22.90 -6.58 -12.70
N LYS A 169 23.78 -6.11 -13.58
CA LYS A 169 25.18 -5.86 -13.27
C LYS A 169 25.70 -4.67 -14.07
N ASP A 170 26.16 -3.66 -13.35
CA ASP A 170 26.57 -2.36 -13.89
C ASP A 170 25.46 -1.81 -14.80
N ASN A 171 25.79 -1.40 -16.03
CA ASN A 171 24.78 -0.91 -16.97
C ASN A 171 24.08 -2.01 -17.80
N HIS A 172 24.23 -3.28 -17.44
CA HIS A 172 23.71 -4.39 -18.23
C HIS A 172 22.79 -5.30 -17.42
N TYR A 173 21.94 -6.04 -18.12
CA TYR A 173 21.19 -7.12 -17.53
C TYR A 173 21.08 -8.33 -18.46
N ILE A 174 20.83 -9.48 -17.85
CA ILE A 174 20.36 -10.69 -18.52
C ILE A 174 18.97 -11.04 -18.00
N ARG A 175 18.14 -11.66 -18.85
CA ARG A 175 16.79 -12.08 -18.51
C ARG A 175 16.69 -13.59 -18.54
N TYR A 176 16.27 -14.13 -17.42
CA TYR A 176 15.93 -15.52 -17.24
C TYR A 176 14.42 -15.71 -17.34
N ASN A 177 14.01 -16.60 -18.22
CA ASN A 177 12.63 -16.95 -18.45
C ASN A 177 12.25 -18.18 -17.63
N THR A 178 11.38 -17.99 -16.63
CA THR A 178 11.02 -19.06 -15.69
C THR A 178 10.21 -20.19 -16.34
N LYS A 179 9.59 -19.95 -17.50
CA LYS A 179 8.83 -20.98 -18.24
C LYS A 179 9.74 -21.89 -19.04
N SER A 180 10.73 -21.33 -19.74
CA SER A 180 11.70 -22.12 -20.52
C SER A 180 12.89 -22.59 -19.69
N ASN A 181 13.06 -22.07 -18.46
CA ASN A 181 14.19 -22.34 -17.59
C ASN A 181 15.54 -21.96 -18.24
N THR A 182 15.55 -20.88 -19.04
CA THR A 182 16.72 -20.44 -19.81
C THR A 182 16.89 -18.93 -19.76
N ILE A 183 18.14 -18.47 -19.94
CA ILE A 183 18.41 -17.07 -20.24
C ILE A 183 18.07 -16.82 -21.70
N ASP A 184 17.13 -15.92 -21.97
CA ASP A 184 16.60 -15.66 -23.31
C ASP A 184 16.93 -14.27 -23.86
N ILE A 185 17.40 -13.35 -23.02
CA ILE A 185 17.90 -12.03 -23.41
C ILE A 185 19.16 -11.70 -22.60
N GLY A 186 20.11 -11.02 -23.25
CA GLY A 186 21.25 -10.39 -22.60
C GLY A 186 22.61 -10.96 -23.04
N PRO A 187 23.72 -10.34 -22.59
CA PRO A 187 23.73 -9.12 -21.80
C PRO A 187 23.39 -7.92 -22.68
N VAL A 188 22.43 -7.10 -22.24
CA VAL A 188 22.01 -5.88 -22.96
C VAL A 188 22.00 -4.71 -22.01
N SER A 189 22.20 -3.51 -22.54
CA SER A 189 22.16 -2.30 -21.70
C SER A 189 20.76 -2.08 -21.13
N ILE A 190 20.67 -1.51 -19.94
CA ILE A 190 19.39 -1.26 -19.26
C ILE A 190 18.44 -0.47 -20.17
N GLN A 191 18.96 0.56 -20.84
CA GLN A 191 18.16 1.48 -21.66
C GLN A 191 17.65 0.85 -22.96
N THR A 192 18.07 -0.36 -23.32
CA THR A 192 17.64 -1.03 -24.56
C THR A 192 16.14 -1.33 -24.55
N TYR A 193 15.61 -1.80 -23.40
CA TYR A 193 14.20 -2.17 -23.26
C TYR A 193 13.50 -1.51 -22.08
N TRP A 194 14.23 -0.93 -21.12
CA TRP A 194 13.67 -0.13 -20.04
C TRP A 194 13.64 1.34 -20.43
N TYR A 195 12.71 1.70 -21.31
CA TYR A 195 12.63 3.06 -21.87
C TYR A 195 12.45 4.11 -20.78
N GLY A 196 13.19 5.22 -20.85
CA GLY A 196 13.11 6.29 -19.85
C GLY A 196 13.86 6.02 -18.54
N VAL A 197 14.36 4.81 -18.30
CA VAL A 197 15.31 4.56 -17.20
C VAL A 197 16.66 5.17 -17.58
N THR A 198 17.03 6.26 -16.92
CA THR A 198 18.27 7.02 -17.22
C THR A 198 19.46 6.59 -16.38
N PHE A 199 19.26 5.71 -15.40
CA PHE A 199 20.32 5.18 -14.56
C PHE A 199 21.23 4.24 -15.36
N ASN A 200 22.55 4.43 -15.22
CA ASN A 200 23.57 3.56 -15.81
C ASN A 200 23.95 2.36 -14.91
N LYS A 201 23.26 2.22 -13.78
CA LYS A 201 23.39 1.15 -12.80
C LYS A 201 22.16 1.19 -11.91
N VAL A 202 21.69 0.04 -11.44
CA VAL A 202 20.55 -0.05 -10.53
C VAL A 202 20.97 -0.82 -9.30
N GLN A 203 20.70 -0.29 -8.11
CA GLN A 203 21.05 -0.92 -6.83
C GLN A 203 19.92 -1.75 -6.27
N ALA A 204 18.67 -1.40 -6.54
CA ALA A 204 17.54 -2.16 -6.06
C ALA A 204 16.35 -1.98 -7.00
N MET A 205 15.49 -2.99 -7.07
CA MET A 205 14.28 -2.93 -7.90
C MET A 205 13.11 -3.64 -7.25
N VAL A 206 11.93 -3.03 -7.30
CA VAL A 206 10.70 -3.70 -6.86
C VAL A 206 9.48 -3.25 -7.65
N SER A 207 8.60 -4.20 -7.98
CA SER A 207 7.26 -3.91 -8.50
C SER A 207 6.25 -3.86 -7.39
N VAL A 208 5.38 -2.85 -7.45
CA VAL A 208 4.27 -2.67 -6.51
C VAL A 208 2.99 -2.47 -7.29
N ASP A 209 1.94 -3.16 -6.85
CA ASP A 209 0.58 -2.90 -7.32
C ASP A 209 0.15 -1.51 -6.85
N SER A 210 -0.06 -0.60 -7.80
CA SER A 210 -0.38 0.78 -7.50
C SER A 210 -1.78 0.96 -6.95
N ASP A 211 -2.68 0.01 -7.15
CA ASP A 211 -4.02 0.02 -6.55
C ASP A 211 -3.96 -0.40 -5.08
N LEU A 212 -2.91 -1.12 -4.66
CA LEU A 212 -2.73 -1.55 -3.26
C LEU A 212 -1.94 -0.55 -2.43
N LEU A 213 -0.96 0.14 -3.02
CA LEU A 213 -0.10 1.07 -2.29
C LEU A 213 -0.91 2.21 -1.66
N GLY A 214 -0.99 2.23 -0.32
CA GLY A 214 -1.77 3.22 0.41
C GLY A 214 -3.29 3.04 0.29
N SER A 215 -3.78 1.90 -0.19
CA SER A 215 -5.22 1.61 -0.31
C SER A 215 -6.00 1.71 1.01
N GLN A 216 -5.35 1.50 2.15
CA GLN A 216 -5.94 1.68 3.49
C GLN A 216 -5.77 3.10 4.05
N ASN A 217 -5.18 4.03 3.28
CA ASN A 217 -5.03 5.44 3.68
C ASN A 217 -6.26 6.30 3.32
N CYS A 218 -7.41 5.68 3.06
CA CYS A 218 -8.69 6.38 3.06
C CYS A 218 -8.98 6.88 4.49
N GLY A 219 -8.48 8.08 4.82
CA GLY A 219 -8.43 8.70 6.16
C GLY A 219 -9.78 9.06 6.79
N GLY A 220 -10.74 8.16 6.68
CA GLY A 220 -12.03 8.28 7.34
C GLY A 220 -12.02 7.71 8.75
N LYS A 221 -12.86 8.28 9.61
CA LYS A 221 -13.10 7.79 10.96
C LYS A 221 -14.40 6.99 10.98
N CYS A 222 -14.38 5.84 11.65
CA CYS A 222 -15.56 5.03 11.90
C CYS A 222 -15.76 4.82 13.39
N GLY A 223 -16.99 4.62 13.83
CA GLY A 223 -17.26 4.45 15.24
C GLY A 223 -18.72 4.20 15.57
N THR A 224 -19.00 4.18 16.87
CA THR A 224 -20.35 4.06 17.42
C THR A 224 -20.60 5.14 18.46
N SER A 225 -21.88 5.46 18.70
CA SER A 225 -22.29 6.37 19.77
C SER A 225 -23.59 5.88 20.39
N ASN A 226 -23.63 5.78 21.72
CA ASN A 226 -24.84 5.43 22.47
C ASN A 226 -25.58 6.66 23.00
N THR A 227 -25.08 7.87 22.74
CA THR A 227 -25.68 9.13 23.22
C THR A 227 -26.70 9.71 22.23
N GLY A 228 -26.90 9.05 21.08
CA GLY A 228 -27.70 9.60 19.99
C GLY A 228 -27.04 10.75 19.24
N LYS A 229 -25.80 11.14 19.56
CA LYS A 229 -25.12 12.28 18.93
C LYS A 229 -23.75 11.90 18.37
N TYR A 230 -23.43 12.40 17.18
CA TYR A 230 -22.10 12.35 16.58
C TYR A 230 -21.67 13.74 16.12
N CYS A 231 -20.44 14.13 16.43
CA CYS A 231 -19.85 15.40 16.03
C CYS A 231 -18.57 15.15 15.23
N PHE A 232 -18.39 15.91 14.16
CA PHE A 232 -17.23 15.86 13.27
C PHE A 232 -16.86 17.27 12.81
N GLN A 233 -15.65 17.41 12.27
CA GLN A 233 -15.11 18.70 11.85
C GLN A 233 -15.09 18.76 10.32
N LEU A 234 -15.73 19.79 9.77
CA LEU A 234 -15.63 20.18 8.37
C LEU A 234 -14.70 21.40 8.24
N PRO A 235 -14.13 21.66 7.04
CA PRO A 235 -13.47 22.94 6.79
C PRO A 235 -14.45 24.10 6.99
N GLN A 236 -13.94 25.25 7.44
CA GLN A 236 -14.75 26.44 7.71
C GLN A 236 -15.56 26.88 6.48
N ASN A 237 -16.82 27.30 6.71
CA ASN A 237 -17.75 27.79 5.69
C ASN A 237 -17.98 26.84 4.50
N THR A 238 -17.79 25.54 4.70
CA THR A 238 -18.06 24.52 3.67
C THR A 238 -19.56 24.33 3.55
N LYS A 239 -20.09 24.48 2.33
CA LYS A 239 -21.47 24.08 2.03
C LYS A 239 -21.52 22.55 1.93
N PHE A 240 -22.44 21.95 2.68
CA PHE A 240 -22.70 20.52 2.60
C PHE A 240 -24.19 20.28 2.37
N ARG A 241 -24.51 19.21 1.64
CA ARG A 241 -25.87 18.69 1.50
C ARG A 241 -26.07 17.59 2.51
N LEU A 242 -27.22 17.60 3.18
CA LEU A 242 -27.68 16.56 4.10
C LEU A 242 -28.93 15.93 3.51
N THR A 243 -28.93 14.59 3.43
CA THR A 243 -30.09 13.78 3.05
C THR A 243 -30.40 12.83 4.21
N ALA A 244 -31.63 12.86 4.70
CA ALA A 244 -32.06 12.02 5.81
C ALA A 244 -33.21 11.11 5.41
N TYR A 245 -33.06 9.82 5.70
CA TYR A 245 -34.06 8.78 5.45
C TYR A 245 -34.50 8.16 6.78
N THR A 246 -35.78 7.82 6.88
CA THR A 246 -36.32 6.92 7.90
C THR A 246 -36.71 5.60 7.26
N ASN A 247 -36.58 4.52 8.01
CA ASN A 247 -36.95 3.18 7.58
C ASN A 247 -37.50 2.37 8.76
N THR A 248 -38.47 2.97 9.45
CA THR A 248 -39.19 2.37 10.57
C THR A 248 -40.57 3.00 10.75
N ASP A 249 -41.58 2.14 10.94
CA ASP A 249 -42.96 2.54 11.29
C ASP A 249 -43.22 2.48 12.80
N ILE A 250 -42.22 2.02 13.57
CA ILE A 250 -42.37 1.80 15.01
C ILE A 250 -42.08 3.11 15.77
N HIS A 251 -41.00 3.79 15.41
CA HIS A 251 -40.52 4.99 16.09
C HIS A 251 -40.55 6.19 15.14
N GLN A 252 -41.03 7.35 15.60
CA GLN A 252 -40.81 8.61 14.91
C GLN A 252 -39.35 9.02 15.09
N GLN A 253 -38.60 9.02 14.01
CA GLN A 253 -37.21 9.45 13.98
C GLN A 253 -37.16 10.98 13.91
N THR A 254 -36.30 11.58 14.71
CA THR A 254 -36.01 13.01 14.73
C THR A 254 -34.51 13.23 14.60
N VAL A 255 -34.09 13.98 13.58
CA VAL A 255 -32.70 14.36 13.30
C VAL A 255 -32.54 15.85 13.58
N LYS A 256 -31.72 16.18 14.58
CA LYS A 256 -31.35 17.55 14.92
C LYS A 256 -29.95 17.85 14.38
N VAL A 257 -29.82 18.97 13.67
CA VAL A 257 -28.57 19.42 13.07
C VAL A 257 -28.03 20.58 13.87
N TYR A 258 -26.81 20.45 14.38
CA TYR A 258 -26.12 21.53 15.08
C TYR A 258 -24.90 21.99 14.28
N ILE A 259 -24.72 23.30 14.20
CA ILE A 259 -23.53 23.94 13.61
C ILE A 259 -22.98 24.90 14.65
N ASP A 260 -21.71 24.73 15.02
CA ASP A 260 -21.06 25.49 16.07
C ASP A 260 -21.86 25.51 17.38
N ASP A 261 -22.37 24.32 17.76
CA ASP A 261 -23.24 24.07 18.92
C ASP A 261 -24.63 24.73 18.89
N LEU A 262 -24.97 25.46 17.83
CA LEU A 262 -26.32 26.02 17.61
C LEU A 262 -27.20 25.03 16.86
N LEU A 263 -28.40 24.77 17.35
CA LEU A 263 -29.41 23.99 16.65
C LEU A 263 -29.91 24.79 15.43
N VAL A 264 -29.62 24.31 14.22
CA VAL A 264 -29.95 25.00 12.96
C VAL A 264 -31.08 24.35 12.17
N ASP A 265 -31.36 23.07 12.41
CA ASP A 265 -32.46 22.36 11.75
C ASP A 265 -32.97 21.19 12.60
N THR A 266 -34.22 20.80 12.38
CA THR A 266 -34.85 19.62 12.98
C THR A 266 -35.74 18.95 11.93
N LEU A 267 -35.39 17.72 11.58
CA LEU A 267 -36.08 16.91 10.58
C LEU A 267 -36.78 15.76 11.29
N THR A 268 -38.04 15.51 10.97
CA THR A 268 -38.80 14.40 11.55
C THR A 268 -39.34 13.50 10.45
N GLY A 269 -39.29 12.19 10.67
CA GLY A 269 -39.88 11.22 9.76
C GLY A 269 -40.33 9.96 10.47
N LYS A 270 -41.34 9.32 9.88
CA LYS A 270 -41.80 7.97 10.21
C LYS A 270 -42.20 7.29 8.91
N GLY A 271 -41.98 6.00 8.75
CA GLY A 271 -42.15 5.34 7.46
C GLY A 271 -41.05 4.31 7.18
N ILE A 272 -41.39 3.23 6.49
CA ILE A 272 -40.43 2.40 5.74
C ILE A 272 -39.99 3.15 4.48
N ASP A 273 -38.69 3.16 4.20
CA ASP A 273 -38.07 3.79 3.02
C ASP A 273 -38.58 5.22 2.70
N ASN A 274 -38.71 6.05 3.73
CA ASN A 274 -39.28 7.39 3.61
C ASN A 274 -38.19 8.47 3.71
N LEU A 275 -38.14 9.36 2.71
CA LEU A 275 -37.25 10.51 2.71
C LEU A 275 -37.78 11.58 3.68
N MET A 276 -37.01 11.91 4.72
CA MET A 276 -37.37 13.01 5.62
C MET A 276 -37.19 14.36 4.92
N ALA A 277 -35.98 14.61 4.40
CA ALA A 277 -35.64 15.83 3.69
C ALA A 277 -34.28 15.72 2.98
N THR A 278 -34.07 16.63 2.03
CA THR A 278 -32.74 17.04 1.54
C THR A 278 -32.55 18.52 1.85
N LYS A 279 -31.50 18.87 2.60
CA LYS A 279 -31.20 20.23 3.06
C LYS A 279 -29.77 20.61 2.70
N THR A 280 -29.51 21.91 2.61
CA THR A 280 -28.15 22.43 2.41
C THR A 280 -27.84 23.39 3.54
N HIS A 281 -26.67 23.22 4.15
CA HIS A 281 -26.19 24.07 5.24
C HIS A 281 -24.74 24.50 4.97
N ALA A 282 -24.24 25.47 5.75
CA ALA A 282 -22.85 25.90 5.74
C ALA A 282 -22.24 25.63 7.12
N SER A 283 -21.05 25.03 7.17
CA SER A 283 -20.43 24.51 8.39
C SER A 283 -19.98 25.54 9.42
N GLY A 284 -20.11 26.85 9.17
CA GLY A 284 -19.65 27.90 10.08
C GLY A 284 -18.15 27.77 10.40
N THR A 285 -17.80 27.67 11.69
CA THR A 285 -16.42 27.42 12.15
C THR A 285 -15.93 25.99 11.90
N GLY A 286 -16.83 25.12 11.44
CA GLY A 286 -16.55 23.76 10.98
C GLY A 286 -17.10 22.66 11.88
N LYS A 287 -17.58 22.98 13.09
CA LYS A 287 -18.09 21.98 14.02
C LYS A 287 -19.53 21.62 13.65
N VAL A 288 -19.75 20.40 13.18
CA VAL A 288 -21.09 19.90 12.85
C VAL A 288 -21.43 18.72 13.74
N CYS A 289 -22.62 18.72 14.34
CA CYS A 289 -23.12 17.58 15.09
C CYS A 289 -24.51 17.16 14.60
N ILE A 290 -24.71 15.85 14.48
CA ILE A 290 -25.99 15.24 14.18
C ILE A 290 -26.46 14.48 15.40
N GLU A 291 -27.63 14.81 15.90
CA GLU A 291 -28.31 14.10 16.97
C GLU A 291 -29.56 13.41 16.42
N ILE A 292 -29.77 12.15 16.77
CA ILE A 292 -30.85 11.32 16.28
C ILE A 292 -31.56 10.67 17.47
N THR A 293 -32.86 10.87 17.54
CA THR A 293 -33.75 10.27 18.55
C THR A 293 -34.90 9.56 17.90
N GLY A 294 -35.38 8.46 18.49
CA GLY A 294 -36.65 7.83 18.12
C GLY A 294 -37.63 7.88 19.29
N ASN A 295 -38.81 8.44 19.05
CA ASN A 295 -39.79 8.78 20.10
C ASN A 295 -39.11 9.51 21.28
N ASP A 296 -38.33 10.54 20.97
CA ASP A 296 -37.57 11.41 21.90
C ASP A 296 -36.49 10.72 22.74
N LYS A 297 -36.19 9.44 22.48
CA LYS A 297 -35.07 8.72 23.12
C LYS A 297 -33.85 8.65 22.21
N PRO A 298 -32.62 8.82 22.74
CA PRO A 298 -31.40 8.70 21.95
C PRO A 298 -31.30 7.37 21.19
N CYS A 299 -30.96 7.44 19.90
CA CYS A 299 -30.65 6.26 19.10
C CYS A 299 -29.22 5.77 19.37
N LYS A 300 -28.96 4.48 19.13
CA LYS A 300 -27.59 3.99 18.93
C LYS A 300 -27.15 4.34 17.52
N LEU A 301 -25.96 4.89 17.39
CA LEU A 301 -25.40 5.31 16.12
C LEU A 301 -24.22 4.44 15.72
N ARG A 302 -24.10 4.19 14.43
CA ARG A 302 -22.86 3.78 13.78
C ARG A 302 -22.58 4.77 12.65
N TYR A 303 -21.34 5.24 12.57
CA TYR A 303 -20.98 6.29 11.64
C TYR A 303 -19.67 6.02 10.93
N PHE A 304 -19.54 6.66 9.77
CA PHE A 304 -18.34 6.78 8.96
C PHE A 304 -18.25 8.21 8.43
N ASP A 305 -17.15 8.91 8.67
CA ASP A 305 -16.82 10.18 8.04
C ASP A 305 -15.50 10.06 7.29
N ASN A 306 -15.42 10.56 6.06
CA ASN A 306 -14.20 10.54 5.26
C ASN A 306 -14.12 11.78 4.39
N THR A 307 -12.92 12.35 4.30
CA THR A 307 -12.59 13.44 3.39
C THR A 307 -11.56 12.90 2.40
N LEU A 308 -11.98 12.61 1.16
CA LEU A 308 -11.08 12.08 0.13
C LEU A 308 -10.12 13.17 -0.31
N GLU A 309 -8.90 13.18 0.23
CA GLU A 309 -7.83 14.15 -0.09
C GLU A 309 -8.31 15.62 -0.11
N GLY A 310 -9.24 15.96 0.78
CA GLY A 310 -9.79 17.30 0.93
C GLY A 310 -11.13 17.57 0.20
N LYS A 311 -11.52 16.78 -0.83
CA LYS A 311 -12.86 16.74 -1.48
C LYS A 311 -12.92 15.65 -2.57
N PRO A 312 -14.05 14.92 -2.74
CA PRO A 312 -15.30 15.10 -2.02
C PRO A 312 -15.26 14.46 -0.63
N GLY A 313 -16.05 14.99 0.29
CA GLY A 313 -16.21 14.40 1.61
C GLY A 313 -17.59 13.80 1.81
N THR A 314 -17.69 12.80 2.68
CA THR A 314 -18.97 12.24 3.11
C THR A 314 -19.00 11.88 4.58
N VAL A 315 -20.16 12.03 5.20
CA VAL A 315 -20.49 11.41 6.49
C VAL A 315 -21.74 10.57 6.32
N ILE A 316 -21.71 9.32 6.78
CA ILE A 316 -22.85 8.42 6.82
C ILE A 316 -23.10 8.05 8.28
N ILE A 317 -24.34 8.21 8.74
CA ILE A 317 -24.77 7.87 10.10
C ILE A 317 -25.99 6.97 10.00
N GLY A 318 -25.87 5.74 10.46
CA GLY A 318 -26.99 4.81 10.65
C GLY A 318 -27.45 4.83 12.11
N ALA A 319 -28.76 4.88 12.33
CA ALA A 319 -29.37 4.91 13.66
C ALA A 319 -30.25 3.68 13.90
N GLU A 320 -30.35 3.27 15.17
CA GLU A 320 -31.28 2.24 15.62
C GLU A 320 -31.77 2.52 17.05
N ASN A 321 -33.05 2.24 17.29
CA ASN A 321 -33.69 2.34 18.61
C ASN A 321 -33.71 1.00 19.38
N GLY A 322 -33.42 -0.11 18.70
CA GLY A 322 -33.42 -1.47 19.24
C GLY A 322 -32.06 -2.01 19.74
N ALA A 323 -32.05 -3.31 20.01
CA ALA A 323 -30.86 -4.07 20.41
C ALA A 323 -30.36 -5.03 19.32
N ALA A 324 -30.92 -4.94 18.11
CA ALA A 324 -30.63 -5.85 17.00
C ALA A 324 -29.33 -5.49 16.24
N ASN A 325 -28.74 -4.32 16.49
CA ASN A 325 -27.48 -3.83 15.91
C ASN A 325 -27.47 -3.82 14.36
N LYS A 326 -28.62 -3.51 13.75
CA LYS A 326 -28.86 -3.33 12.32
C LYS A 326 -28.67 -1.88 11.83
N TYR A 327 -28.79 -0.86 12.71
CA TYR A 327 -28.53 0.57 12.40
C TYR A 327 -29.25 1.10 11.16
N LYS A 328 -30.51 0.69 10.98
CA LYS A 328 -31.27 0.95 9.76
C LYS A 328 -32.61 1.64 9.98
N ASP A 329 -32.89 2.13 11.19
CA ASP A 329 -34.15 2.83 11.49
C ASP A 329 -34.15 4.24 10.87
N SER A 330 -32.98 4.87 10.77
CA SER A 330 -32.73 6.05 9.94
C SER A 330 -31.30 6.07 9.42
N VAL A 331 -31.10 6.71 8.27
CA VAL A 331 -29.79 6.90 7.64
C VAL A 331 -29.65 8.36 7.23
N ILE A 332 -28.57 9.00 7.67
CA ILE A 332 -28.23 10.38 7.35
C ILE A 332 -26.95 10.35 6.53
N ILE A 333 -26.99 10.98 5.36
CA ILE A 333 -25.85 11.13 4.47
C ILE A 333 -25.56 12.61 4.33
N LEU A 334 -24.31 12.99 4.58
CA LEU A 334 -23.79 14.31 4.29
C LEU A 334 -22.75 14.20 3.18
N ASN A 335 -22.72 15.17 2.28
CA ASN A 335 -21.72 15.27 1.22
C ASN A 335 -21.33 16.72 0.94
N TRP A 336 -20.04 16.97 0.67
CA TRP A 336 -19.48 18.31 0.42
C TRP A 336 -18.27 18.32 -0.51
#